data_AF-A0A6P0CFN5-F1
#
_entry.id   AF-A0A6P0CFN5-F1
#
_cell.length_a   1.000
_cell.length_b   1.000
_cell.length_c   1.000
_cell.angle_alpha   90.00
_cell.angle_beta   90.00
_cell.angle_gamma   90.00
#
_symmetry.space_group_name_H-M   'P 1'
#
loop_
_entity.id
_entity.type
_entity.pdbx_description
1 polymer ?
#
loop_
_entity_poly.entity_id
_entity_poly.type
_entity_poly.pdbx_seq_one_letter_code
_entity_poly.pdbx_strand_id
1 'polypeptide(L)'
;MIHDRRILSIAVASGRVGHVVLEGANVVHLGMSKKASMGPAEARAFTAQALEDRRPDVVVTEKVLKKSKKGSKTRSVIKAITEVADCADVLNFEVSRGRSHDSRFDEARELAARYPKMEPYLPSGRKPWEAEPKTLIYFEALSLIESALGRISAPNQ
;
A
#
# COMPACT_ATOMS: atom_id res chain seq x y z
N MET A 1 2.07 -5.55 21.41
CA MET A 1 1.39 -6.80 20.98
C MET A 1 0.58 -6.48 19.73
N ILE A 2 1.08 -6.83 18.53
CA ILE A 2 0.47 -6.55 17.21
C ILE A 2 0.00 -7.86 16.54
N HIS A 3 -0.02 -8.99 17.27
CA HIS A 3 -0.16 -10.31 16.66
C HIS A 3 -1.54 -10.60 16.05
N ASP A 4 -2.61 -9.90 16.48
CA ASP A 4 -3.98 -10.09 15.96
C ASP A 4 -4.55 -8.90 15.18
N ARG A 5 -3.75 -7.87 14.91
CA ARG A 5 -4.27 -6.70 14.18
C ARG A 5 -4.32 -6.96 12.68
N ARG A 6 -5.48 -6.71 12.08
CA ARG A 6 -5.66 -6.67 10.63
C ARG A 6 -5.35 -5.28 10.11
N ILE A 7 -4.29 -5.17 9.31
CA ILE A 7 -3.80 -3.89 8.78
C ILE A 7 -4.10 -3.82 7.29
N LEU A 8 -4.85 -2.81 6.85
CA LEU A 8 -5.07 -2.48 5.45
C LEU A 8 -4.15 -1.32 5.05
N SER A 9 -3.30 -1.52 4.04
CA SER A 9 -2.61 -0.40 3.40
C SER A 9 -3.07 -0.19 1.98
N ILE A 10 -3.22 1.08 1.59
CA ILE A 10 -3.63 1.49 0.25
C ILE A 10 -2.57 2.41 -0.35
N ALA A 11 -1.95 1.96 -1.45
CA ALA A 11 -0.97 2.71 -2.22
C ALA A 11 -1.57 3.18 -3.56
N VAL A 12 -1.18 4.37 -4.01
CA VAL A 12 -1.69 4.97 -5.25
C VAL A 12 -0.55 5.34 -6.18
N ALA A 13 -0.63 4.87 -7.42
CA ALA A 13 0.27 5.24 -8.51
C ALA A 13 -0.52 5.73 -9.73
N SER A 14 0.17 6.18 -10.77
CA SER A 14 -0.49 6.63 -11.99
C SER A 14 -1.30 5.48 -12.61
N GLY A 15 -2.61 5.70 -12.74
CA GLY A 15 -3.55 4.75 -13.33
C GLY A 15 -3.84 3.49 -12.51
N ARG A 16 -3.49 3.46 -11.21
CA ARG A 16 -3.84 2.33 -10.33
C ARG A 16 -3.88 2.71 -8.84
N VAL A 17 -4.75 2.02 -8.11
CA VAL A 17 -4.73 1.92 -6.64
C VAL A 17 -4.46 0.45 -6.30
N GLY A 18 -3.53 0.18 -5.41
CA GLY A 18 -3.25 -1.17 -4.91
C GLY A 18 -3.42 -1.21 -3.40
N HIS A 19 -3.81 -2.37 -2.88
CA HIS A 19 -3.92 -2.61 -1.44
C HIS A 19 -3.28 -3.93 -1.04
N VAL A 20 -2.85 -3.97 0.22
CA VAL A 20 -2.37 -5.18 0.92
C VAL A 20 -3.03 -5.22 2.30
N VAL A 21 -3.44 -6.41 2.71
CA VAL A 21 -3.96 -6.70 4.06
C VAL A 21 -3.00 -7.64 4.76
N LEU A 22 -2.54 -7.24 5.94
CA LEU A 22 -1.77 -8.08 6.84
C LEU A 22 -2.62 -8.56 8.01
N GLU A 23 -2.37 -9.79 8.46
CA GLU A 23 -2.72 -10.29 9.79
C GLU A 23 -1.42 -10.74 10.48
N GLY A 24 -1.02 -10.02 11.52
CA GLY A 24 0.34 -10.13 12.05
C GLY A 24 1.38 -9.85 10.95
N ALA A 25 2.27 -10.81 10.70
CA ALA A 25 3.28 -10.75 9.63
C ALA A 25 2.82 -11.37 8.29
N ASN A 26 1.58 -11.86 8.19
CA ASN A 26 1.11 -12.61 7.03
C ASN A 26 0.31 -11.72 6.08
N VAL A 27 0.68 -11.71 4.80
CA VAL A 27 -0.17 -11.16 3.75
C VAL A 27 -1.35 -12.09 3.54
N VAL A 28 -2.56 -11.67 3.90
CA VAL A 28 -3.77 -12.48 3.78
C VAL A 28 -4.60 -12.10 2.56
N HIS A 29 -4.46 -10.87 2.10
CA HIS A 29 -5.17 -10.38 0.92
C HIS A 29 -4.40 -9.25 0.25
N LEU A 30 -4.54 -9.13 -1.07
CA LEU A 30 -4.01 -8.02 -1.85
C LEU A 30 -4.85 -7.85 -3.11
N GLY A 31 -4.82 -6.66 -3.70
CA GLY A 31 -5.59 -6.40 -4.91
C GLY A 31 -5.27 -5.04 -5.52
N MET A 32 -5.67 -4.87 -6.78
CA MET A 32 -5.42 -3.65 -7.53
C MET A 32 -6.66 -3.24 -8.31
N SER A 33 -6.91 -1.94 -8.38
CA SER A 33 -8.01 -1.34 -9.12
C SER A 33 -7.52 -0.22 -10.02
N LYS A 34 -7.73 -0.38 -11.33
CA LYS A 34 -7.60 0.72 -12.30
C LYS A 34 -8.74 1.73 -12.11
N LYS A 35 -9.96 1.26 -11.85
CA LYS A 35 -11.15 2.10 -11.67
C LYS A 35 -10.97 3.08 -10.53
N ALA A 36 -10.47 2.63 -9.38
CA ALA A 36 -10.24 3.48 -8.20
C ALA A 36 -9.25 4.64 -8.47
N SER A 37 -8.39 4.51 -9.48
CA SER A 37 -7.46 5.58 -9.87
C SER A 37 -8.06 6.63 -10.81
N MET A 38 -9.30 6.43 -11.28
CA MET A 38 -9.91 7.30 -12.28
C MET A 38 -10.29 8.67 -11.72
N GLY A 39 -10.60 8.76 -10.43
CA GLY A 39 -10.92 10.01 -9.77
C GLY A 39 -11.26 9.83 -8.28
N PRO A 40 -11.52 10.93 -7.57
CA PRO A 40 -11.87 10.91 -6.16
C PRO A 40 -13.11 10.06 -5.83
N ALA A 41 -14.15 10.10 -6.67
CA ALA A 41 -15.39 9.36 -6.40
C ALA A 41 -15.16 7.85 -6.39
N GLU A 42 -14.45 7.32 -7.40
CA GLU A 42 -14.12 5.90 -7.48
C GLU A 42 -13.15 5.48 -6.37
N ALA A 43 -12.24 6.38 -5.97
CA ALA A 43 -11.31 6.14 -4.88
C ALA A 43 -12.04 6.02 -3.53
N ARG A 44 -13.04 6.88 -3.27
CA ARG A 44 -13.87 6.80 -2.06
C ARG A 44 -14.67 5.51 -2.02
N ALA A 45 -15.36 5.19 -3.11
CA ALA A 45 -16.16 3.97 -3.21
C ALA A 45 -15.30 2.70 -3.00
N PHE A 46 -14.12 2.67 -3.62
CA PHE A 46 -13.16 1.59 -3.44
C PHE A 46 -12.70 1.46 -1.97
N THR A 47 -12.40 2.58 -1.31
CA THR A 47 -11.92 2.58 0.08
C THR A 47 -13.01 2.13 1.03
N ALA A 48 -14.24 2.67 0.89
CA ALA A 48 -15.37 2.28 1.71
C ALA A 48 -15.66 0.77 1.60
N GLN A 49 -15.65 0.24 0.37
CA GLN A 49 -15.81 -1.20 0.15
C GLN A 49 -14.68 -2.02 0.79
N ALA A 50 -13.43 -1.57 0.67
CA ALA A 50 -12.30 -2.26 1.27
C ALA A 50 -12.38 -2.29 2.80
N LEU A 51 -12.85 -1.21 3.44
CA LEU A 51 -13.06 -1.16 4.89
C LEU A 51 -14.18 -2.11 5.33
N GLU A 52 -15.30 -2.13 4.60
CA GLU A 52 -16.44 -3.00 4.89
C GLU A 52 -16.08 -4.48 4.72
N ASP A 53 -15.46 -4.83 3.59
CA ASP A 53 -15.17 -6.22 3.22
C ASP A 53 -14.02 -6.83 4.03
N ARG A 54 -13.08 -6.00 4.47
CA ARG A 54 -11.86 -6.46 5.13
C ARG A 54 -11.86 -6.20 6.63
N ARG A 55 -12.70 -5.30 7.13
CA ARG A 55 -12.78 -4.96 8.57
C ARG A 55 -11.39 -4.81 9.22
N PRO A 56 -10.53 -3.90 8.71
CA PRO A 56 -9.21 -3.71 9.30
C PRO A 56 -9.33 -2.96 10.64
N ASP A 57 -8.43 -3.26 11.56
CA ASP A 57 -8.25 -2.46 12.79
C ASP A 57 -7.46 -1.18 12.51
N VAL A 58 -6.59 -1.24 11.49
CA VAL A 58 -5.66 -0.17 11.13
C VAL A 58 -5.67 0.05 9.62
N VAL A 59 -5.75 1.31 9.20
CA VAL A 59 -5.60 1.73 7.81
C VAL A 59 -4.33 2.56 7.68
N VAL A 60 -3.52 2.28 6.66
CA VAL A 60 -2.28 3.02 6.37
C VAL A 60 -2.35 3.59 4.97
N THR A 61 -2.30 4.92 4.87
CA THR A 61 -2.31 5.67 3.60
C THR A 61 -1.06 6.52 3.44
N GLU A 62 -0.79 6.97 2.21
CA GLU A 62 0.35 7.84 1.94
C GLU A 62 0.05 9.29 2.31
N LYS A 63 0.93 9.88 3.13
CA LYS A 63 0.97 11.33 3.36
C LYS A 63 1.64 12.04 2.19
N VAL A 64 0.87 12.79 1.41
CA VAL A 64 1.39 13.54 0.26
C VAL A 64 2.10 14.81 0.72
N LEU A 65 3.43 14.79 0.72
CA LEU A 65 4.25 15.98 1.01
C LEU A 65 4.24 17.00 -0.15
N LYS A 66 4.42 18.30 0.17
CA LYS A 66 4.52 19.39 -0.82
C LYS A 66 5.57 19.13 -1.91
N LYS A 67 6.68 18.49 -1.55
CA LYS A 67 7.78 18.11 -2.47
C LYS A 67 7.54 16.82 -3.27
N SER A 68 6.36 16.21 -3.18
CA SER A 68 6.03 14.97 -3.89
C SER A 68 5.97 15.17 -5.41
N LYS A 69 6.59 14.25 -6.16
CA LYS A 69 6.56 14.22 -7.63
C LYS A 69 5.25 13.69 -8.23
N LYS A 70 4.27 13.29 -7.41
CA LYS A 70 3.00 12.75 -7.92
C LYS A 70 2.19 13.80 -8.69
N GLY A 71 1.42 13.39 -9.69
CA GLY A 71 0.53 14.32 -10.42
C GLY A 71 -0.67 14.78 -9.59
N SER A 72 -1.29 15.91 -9.95
CA SER A 72 -2.48 16.46 -9.26
C SER A 72 -3.60 15.43 -9.08
N LYS A 73 -3.88 14.65 -10.13
CA LYS A 73 -4.85 13.55 -10.11
C LYS A 73 -4.52 12.49 -9.05
N THR A 74 -3.28 12.05 -8.98
CA THR A 74 -2.87 11.05 -7.99
C THR A 74 -2.99 11.61 -6.57
N ARG A 75 -2.67 12.90 -6.37
CA ARG A 75 -2.86 13.56 -5.06
C ARG A 75 -4.33 13.62 -4.66
N SER A 76 -5.24 13.95 -5.59
CA SER A 76 -6.68 14.00 -5.28
C SER A 76 -7.25 12.62 -4.98
N VAL A 77 -6.78 11.57 -5.66
CA VAL A 77 -7.11 10.17 -5.33
C VAL A 77 -6.63 9.79 -3.93
N ILE A 78 -5.37 10.09 -3.58
CA ILE A 78 -4.84 9.81 -2.23
C ILE A 78 -5.66 10.56 -1.18
N LYS A 79 -5.90 11.85 -1.36
CA LYS A 79 -6.70 12.66 -0.43
C LYS A 79 -8.09 12.04 -0.20
N ALA A 80 -8.75 11.61 -1.27
CA ALA A 80 -10.08 11.02 -1.19
C ALA A 80 -10.10 9.68 -0.44
N ILE A 81 -9.05 8.87 -0.57
CA ILE A 81 -8.88 7.62 0.19
C ILE A 81 -8.68 7.95 1.68
N THR A 82 -7.79 8.90 1.99
CA THR A 82 -7.53 9.33 3.37
C THR A 82 -8.78 9.89 4.04
N GLU A 83 -9.54 10.75 3.36
CA GLU A 83 -10.81 11.30 3.88
C GLU A 83 -11.80 10.20 4.29
N VAL A 84 -11.89 9.11 3.53
CA VAL A 84 -12.77 7.99 3.89
C VAL A 84 -12.23 7.22 5.10
N ALA A 85 -10.92 7.02 5.18
CA ALA A 85 -10.30 6.37 6.32
C ALA A 85 -10.42 7.21 7.61
N ASP A 86 -10.31 8.54 7.52
CA ASP A 86 -10.47 9.47 8.66
C ASP A 86 -11.90 9.50 9.20
N CYS A 87 -12.90 9.29 8.34
CA CYS A 87 -14.29 9.25 8.74
C CYS A 87 -14.76 7.87 9.21
N ALA A 88 -13.92 6.83 9.08
CA ALA A 88 -14.25 5.47 9.50
C ALA A 88 -13.84 5.23 10.96
N ASP A 89 -14.55 4.30 11.62
CA ASP A 89 -14.24 3.87 12.99
C ASP A 89 -13.05 2.87 13.00
N VAL A 90 -11.91 3.33 12.47
CA VAL A 90 -10.66 2.55 12.33
C VAL A 90 -9.47 3.44 12.63
N LEU A 91 -8.36 2.87 13.11
CA LEU A 91 -7.16 3.66 13.35
C LEU A 91 -6.48 4.01 12.02
N ASN A 92 -6.46 5.29 11.65
CA ASN A 92 -5.83 5.74 10.41
C ASN A 92 -4.42 6.30 10.65
N PHE A 93 -3.44 5.85 9.85
CA PHE A 93 -2.09 6.38 9.80
C PHE A 93 -1.75 6.92 8.41
N GLU A 94 -1.50 8.22 8.33
CA GLU A 94 -0.90 8.84 7.15
C GLU A 94 0.61 8.89 7.26
N VAL A 95 1.33 8.20 6.36
CA VAL A 95 2.79 8.10 6.43
C VAL A 95 3.49 8.64 5.21
N SER A 96 4.58 9.37 5.45
CA SER A 96 5.50 9.78 4.39
C SER A 96 6.47 8.65 4.11
N ARG A 97 6.49 8.14 2.88
CA ARG A 97 7.51 7.14 2.49
C ARG A 97 8.89 7.79 2.47
N GLY A 98 9.80 7.26 3.29
CA GLY A 98 11.23 7.46 3.11
C GLY A 98 11.75 6.61 1.94
N ARG A 99 12.78 7.08 1.24
CA ARG A 99 13.57 6.19 0.37
C ARG A 99 14.71 5.62 1.20
N SER A 100 14.61 4.35 1.56
CA SER A 100 15.69 3.59 2.22
C SER A 100 16.51 2.76 1.24
N HIS A 101 16.09 2.66 -0.02
CA HIS A 101 16.72 1.82 -1.05
C HIS A 101 17.05 2.62 -2.32
N ASP A 102 18.12 2.18 -2.98
CA ASP A 102 18.59 2.76 -4.24
C ASP A 102 17.58 2.57 -5.39
N SER A 103 16.86 1.44 -5.38
CA SER A 103 15.77 1.18 -6.31
C SER A 103 14.53 0.56 -5.65
N ARG A 104 13.37 0.79 -6.27
CA ARG A 104 12.10 0.14 -5.89
C ARG A 104 12.11 -1.38 -6.09
N PHE A 105 13.01 -1.89 -6.93
CA PHE A 105 13.16 -3.33 -7.16
C PHE A 105 13.90 -3.98 -6.00
N ASP A 106 14.92 -3.30 -5.46
CA ASP A 106 15.66 -3.79 -4.29
C ASP A 106 14.76 -3.78 -3.06
N GLU A 107 13.98 -2.70 -2.86
CA GLU A 107 12.94 -2.64 -1.83
C GLU A 107 11.94 -3.79 -1.97
N ALA A 108 11.47 -4.09 -3.19
CA ALA A 108 10.54 -5.19 -3.42
C ALA A 108 11.14 -6.57 -3.07
N ARG A 109 12.41 -6.82 -3.41
CA ARG A 109 13.10 -8.07 -3.05
C ARG A 109 13.26 -8.21 -1.54
N GLU A 110 13.63 -7.13 -0.85
CA GLU A 110 13.78 -7.15 0.60
C GLU A 110 12.45 -7.40 1.32
N LEU A 111 11.37 -6.78 0.82
CA LEU A 111 10.02 -7.01 1.31
C LEU A 111 9.55 -8.45 1.02
N ALA A 112 9.83 -9.01 -0.16
CA ALA A 112 9.45 -10.39 -0.46
C ALA A 112 10.15 -11.41 0.45
N ALA A 113 11.42 -11.16 0.82
CA ALA A 113 12.13 -12.00 1.78
C ALA A 113 11.48 -11.98 3.18
N ARG A 114 10.85 -10.87 3.57
CA ARG A 114 10.13 -10.75 4.85
C ARG A 114 8.69 -11.25 4.81
N TYR A 115 8.03 -11.09 3.67
CA TYR A 115 6.65 -11.49 3.43
C TYR A 115 6.63 -12.54 2.31
N PRO A 116 6.92 -13.84 2.57
CA PRO A 116 7.15 -14.84 1.52
C PRO A 116 6.01 -14.98 0.50
N LYS A 117 4.76 -14.72 0.90
CA LYS A 117 3.60 -14.68 -0.02
C LYS A 117 3.71 -13.62 -1.13
N MET A 118 4.65 -12.69 -1.01
CA MET A 118 4.92 -11.66 -2.00
C MET A 118 5.91 -12.10 -3.07
N GLU A 119 6.64 -13.20 -2.90
CA GLU A 119 7.60 -13.72 -3.88
C GLU A 119 7.01 -13.86 -5.30
N PRO A 120 5.79 -14.41 -5.49
CA PRO A 120 5.20 -14.52 -6.84
C PRO A 120 4.89 -13.19 -7.51
N TYR A 121 4.85 -12.09 -6.74
CA TYR A 121 4.55 -10.75 -7.23
C TYR A 121 5.81 -9.94 -7.55
N LEU A 122 6.99 -10.49 -7.24
CA LEU A 122 8.26 -9.84 -7.57
C LEU A 122 8.30 -9.53 -9.06
N PRO A 123 8.60 -8.27 -9.42
CA PRO A 123 8.80 -7.95 -10.82
C PRO A 123 9.97 -8.76 -11.38
N SER A 124 9.76 -9.39 -12.54
CA SER A 124 10.87 -9.92 -13.33
C SER A 124 11.84 -8.79 -13.68
N GLY A 125 13.15 -9.10 -13.77
CA GLY A 125 14.14 -8.12 -14.21
C GLY A 125 13.71 -7.48 -15.53
N ARG A 126 13.63 -6.14 -15.57
CA ARG A 126 13.14 -5.39 -16.73
C ARG A 126 14.27 -4.89 -17.61
N LYS A 127 14.00 -4.73 -18.89
CA LYS A 127 14.83 -3.89 -19.76
C LYS A 127 14.49 -2.40 -19.53
N PRO A 128 15.42 -1.46 -19.76
CA PRO A 128 15.18 -0.02 -19.49
C PRO A 128 13.95 0.57 -20.19
N TRP A 129 13.57 0.04 -21.35
CA TRP A 129 12.44 0.50 -22.17
C TRP A 129 11.10 -0.18 -21.86
N GLU A 130 11.08 -1.14 -20.95
CA GLU A 130 9.83 -1.79 -20.53
C GLU A 130 9.13 -0.96 -19.46
N ALA A 131 7.80 -0.91 -19.56
CA ALA A 131 6.96 -0.25 -18.57
C ALA A 131 7.18 -0.85 -17.18
N GLU A 132 7.12 0.00 -16.16
CA GLU A 132 7.26 -0.43 -14.77
C GLU A 132 6.18 -1.48 -14.41
N PRO A 133 6.57 -2.65 -13.86
CA PRO A 133 5.64 -3.70 -13.50
C PRO A 133 4.56 -3.19 -12.55
N LYS A 134 3.30 -3.52 -12.86
CA LYS A 134 2.16 -3.04 -12.07
C LYS A 134 2.19 -3.56 -10.63
N THR A 135 2.76 -4.74 -10.40
CA THR A 135 2.86 -5.41 -9.10
C THR A 135 3.69 -4.65 -8.07
N LEU A 136 4.56 -3.73 -8.51
CA LEU A 136 5.33 -2.87 -7.60
C LEU A 136 4.43 -2.10 -6.61
N ILE A 137 3.17 -1.81 -6.98
CA ILE A 137 2.22 -1.14 -6.09
C ILE A 137 1.94 -1.93 -4.80
N TYR A 138 2.04 -3.26 -4.81
CA TYR A 138 1.86 -4.07 -3.60
C TYR A 138 3.02 -3.87 -2.63
N PHE A 139 4.24 -3.78 -3.15
CA PHE A 139 5.43 -3.47 -2.38
C PHE A 139 5.42 -2.02 -1.88
N GLU A 140 4.84 -1.09 -2.65
CA GLU A 140 4.59 0.27 -2.15
C GLU A 140 3.63 0.26 -0.95
N ALA A 141 2.56 -0.54 -0.98
CA ALA A 141 1.63 -0.68 0.14
C ALA A 141 2.30 -1.31 1.37
N LEU A 142 3.12 -2.35 1.19
CA LEU A 142 3.89 -2.93 2.30
C LEU A 142 4.91 -1.95 2.89
N SER A 143 5.59 -1.18 2.05
CA SER A 143 6.51 -0.11 2.47
C SER A 143 5.81 0.96 3.33
N LEU A 144 4.55 1.29 3.03
CA LEU A 144 3.75 2.17 3.89
C LEU A 144 3.54 1.55 5.27
N ILE A 145 3.19 0.26 5.34
CA ILE A 145 3.01 -0.43 6.63
C ILE A 145 4.31 -0.38 7.45
N GLU A 146 5.45 -0.72 6.85
CA GLU A 146 6.74 -0.69 7.56
C GLU A 146 7.14 0.73 7.99
N SER A 147 6.78 1.75 7.20
CA SER A 147 7.00 3.16 7.56
C SER A 147 6.13 3.59 8.75
N ALA A 148 4.93 3.02 8.90
CA ALA A 148 3.99 3.36 9.96
C ALA A 148 4.27 2.63 11.27
N LEU A 149 4.56 1.33 11.19
CA LEU A 149 4.58 0.44 12.35
C LEU A 149 5.96 -0.15 12.65
N GLY A 150 6.96 0.20 11.84
CA GLY A 150 8.27 -0.45 11.85
C GLY A 150 8.23 -1.81 11.14
N ARG A 151 9.36 -2.51 11.13
CA ARG A 151 9.46 -3.86 10.55
C ARG A 151 8.64 -4.84 11.36
N ILE A 152 7.61 -5.42 10.74
CA ILE A 152 6.83 -6.51 11.34
C ILE A 152 7.61 -7.80 11.07
N SER A 153 8.22 -8.36 12.10
CA SER A 153 8.89 -9.66 11.98
C SER A 153 7.89 -10.77 12.26
N ALA A 154 7.93 -11.86 11.49
CA ALA A 154 7.27 -13.09 11.90
C ALA A 154 7.88 -13.52 13.26
N PRO A 155 7.08 -14.03 14.22
CA PRO A 155 7.65 -14.65 15.41
C PRO A 155 8.62 -15.74 14.94
N ASN A 156 9.83 -15.74 15.48
CA ASN A 156 10.86 -16.75 15.19
C ASN A 156 10.21 -18.14 15.19
N GLN A 157 10.33 -18.85 14.06
CA GLN A 157 9.94 -20.26 13.98
C GLN A 157 10.84 -21.09 14.89
#